data_AF-K7TF45-F1
#
_entry.id   AF-K7TF45-F1
#
_cell.length_a   1.000
_cell.length_b   1.000
_cell.length_c   1.000
_cell.angle_alpha   90.00
_cell.angle_beta   90.00
_cell.angle_gamma   90.00
#
_symmetry.space_group_name_H-M   'P 1'
#
loop_
_entity.id
_entity.type
_entity.pdbx_description
1 polymer ?
#
loop_
_entity_poly.entity_id
_entity_poly.type
_entity_poly.pdbx_seq_one_letter_code
_entity_poly.pdbx_strand_id
1 'polypeptide(L)'
;MSSELLSLLSTNLLALLAFLSPRVHPVPVPAATSNLSSSAAAAISAQVAAIAHELDATRLVPHCVSAGDGTGTTLPSELLLFLSPHALPLGRDARMGHTHMPTSVAHACFRSPSTLALLAAFATYAPHAACPRDATLAHRLVSKACEPLPRRRYLSQGPRAALSASNMGVDGRRWVRSRHDHEFLVDDVLRLAAGKIRTGLDVSGGAANFAARMRERGVTIFTTVLDNAGKPMNEFVAARGLFPLLLSPAHRFPFYDGVFDLVHVGATALAEGGSSVLG
;
A
#
# COMPACT_ATOMS: atom_id res chain seq x y z
N MET A 1 -30.89 -5.40 27.81
CA MET A 1 -29.90 -6.46 27.46
C MET A 1 -30.41 -7.42 26.38
N SER A 2 -31.70 -7.76 26.32
CA SER A 2 -32.25 -8.68 25.30
C SER A 2 -32.36 -8.10 23.88
N SER A 3 -32.58 -6.79 23.72
CA SER A 3 -32.72 -6.14 22.40
C SER A 3 -31.41 -6.05 21.62
N GLU A 4 -30.30 -5.73 22.27
CA GLU A 4 -28.99 -5.62 21.62
C GLU A 4 -28.47 -6.98 21.15
N LEU A 5 -28.66 -8.03 21.96
CA LEU A 5 -28.29 -9.38 21.59
C LEU A 5 -29.08 -9.85 20.35
N LEU A 6 -30.39 -9.57 20.30
CA LEU A 6 -31.23 -9.93 19.17
C LEU A 6 -30.81 -9.18 17.89
N SER A 7 -30.47 -7.89 18.01
CA SER A 7 -29.96 -7.10 16.89
C SER A 7 -28.67 -7.70 16.35
N LEU A 8 -27.67 -7.95 17.21
CA LEU A 8 -26.40 -8.56 16.82
C LEU A 8 -26.58 -9.94 16.18
N LEU A 9 -27.45 -10.78 16.75
CA LEU A 9 -27.74 -12.10 16.19
C LEU A 9 -28.38 -11.98 14.80
N SER A 10 -29.33 -11.07 14.63
CA SER A 10 -30.01 -10.86 13.34
C SER A 10 -29.06 -10.35 12.27
N THR A 11 -28.16 -9.41 12.60
CA THR A 11 -27.19 -8.87 11.65
C THR A 11 -26.17 -9.94 11.25
N ASN A 12 -25.68 -10.73 12.21
CA ASN A 12 -24.75 -11.83 11.95
C ASN A 12 -25.40 -12.93 11.09
N LEU A 13 -26.67 -13.26 11.36
CA LEU A 13 -27.41 -14.26 10.59
C LEU A 13 -27.65 -13.78 9.15
N LEU A 14 -28.03 -12.51 8.95
CA LEU A 14 -28.19 -11.92 7.61
C LEU A 14 -26.88 -11.92 6.84
N ALA A 15 -25.76 -11.58 7.50
CA ALA A 15 -24.44 -11.61 6.89
C ALA A 15 -24.08 -13.04 6.46
N LEU A 16 -24.28 -14.03 7.33
CA LEU A 16 -24.06 -15.45 7.01
C LEU A 16 -24.91 -15.91 5.83
N LEU A 17 -26.19 -15.53 5.78
CA LEU A 17 -27.06 -15.87 4.65
C LEU A 17 -26.59 -15.21 3.35
N ALA A 18 -26.15 -13.95 3.38
CA ALA A 18 -25.62 -13.26 2.21
C ALA A 18 -24.32 -13.90 1.70
N PHE A 19 -23.46 -14.37 2.60
CA PHE A 19 -22.20 -15.04 2.23
C PHE A 19 -22.38 -16.49 1.78
N LEU A 20 -23.33 -17.21 2.36
CA LEU A 20 -23.58 -18.63 2.05
C LEU A 20 -24.56 -18.84 0.90
N SER A 21 -25.30 -17.80 0.48
CA SER A 21 -26.20 -17.91 -0.66
C SER A 21 -25.42 -18.27 -1.93
N PRO A 22 -25.61 -19.48 -2.49
CA PRO A 22 -25.03 -19.82 -3.77
C PRO A 22 -25.63 -18.89 -4.81
N ARG A 23 -24.78 -18.21 -5.60
CA ARG A 23 -25.22 -17.39 -6.74
C ARG A 23 -25.84 -18.29 -7.82
N VAL A 24 -27.07 -18.74 -7.64
CA VAL A 24 -27.78 -19.57 -8.62
C VAL A 24 -29.26 -19.15 -8.72
N HIS A 25 -29.53 -18.47 -9.82
CA HIS A 25 -30.78 -18.32 -10.58
C HIS A 25 -32.02 -17.65 -9.96
N PRO A 26 -32.77 -16.86 -10.79
CA PRO A 26 -33.84 -15.99 -10.31
C PRO A 26 -35.06 -16.81 -9.92
N VAL A 27 -35.36 -16.83 -8.62
CA VAL A 27 -36.60 -17.40 -8.08
C VAL A 27 -37.69 -16.33 -8.13
N PRO A 28 -38.91 -16.63 -8.64
CA PRO A 28 -40.00 -15.66 -8.74
C PRO A 28 -40.50 -15.20 -7.36
N VAL A 29 -40.64 -13.88 -7.21
CA VAL A 29 -41.04 -13.20 -5.97
C VAL A 29 -42.52 -13.47 -5.67
N PRO A 30 -42.88 -14.06 -4.51
CA PRO A 30 -44.25 -14.12 -4.05
C PRO A 30 -44.64 -12.78 -3.40
N ALA A 31 -45.82 -12.28 -3.78
CA ALA A 31 -46.40 -11.05 -3.27
C ALA A 31 -46.90 -11.25 -1.82
N ALA A 32 -46.10 -10.85 -0.83
CA ALA A 32 -46.61 -10.59 0.52
C ALA A 32 -45.67 -9.65 1.31
N THR A 33 -46.28 -8.60 1.88
CA THR A 33 -45.78 -7.68 2.92
C THR A 33 -44.82 -6.58 2.48
N SER A 34 -45.40 -5.65 1.72
CA SER A 34 -45.00 -4.25 1.62
C SER A 34 -44.98 -3.58 3.01
N ASN A 35 -43.81 -3.41 3.62
CA ASN A 35 -43.61 -2.39 4.67
C ASN A 35 -42.18 -1.83 4.69
N LEU A 36 -41.34 -2.12 3.68
CA LEU A 36 -40.21 -1.23 3.42
C LEU A 36 -40.79 0.06 2.83
N SER A 37 -40.74 1.14 3.61
CA SER A 37 -41.10 2.48 3.18
C SER A 37 -40.52 2.75 1.79
N SER A 38 -41.37 3.12 0.83
CA SER A 38 -40.97 3.42 -0.56
C SER A 38 -39.82 4.43 -0.63
N SER A 39 -39.69 5.30 0.38
CA SER A 39 -38.57 6.23 0.53
C SER A 39 -37.22 5.55 0.74
N ALA A 40 -37.16 4.46 1.51
CA ALA A 40 -35.91 3.73 1.78
C ALA A 40 -35.43 2.98 0.53
N ALA A 41 -36.36 2.33 -0.19
CA ALA A 41 -36.05 1.67 -1.45
C ALA A 41 -35.56 2.67 -2.52
N ALA A 42 -36.21 3.84 -2.62
CA ALA A 42 -35.78 4.91 -3.51
C ALA A 42 -34.40 5.48 -3.13
N ALA A 43 -34.13 5.67 -1.85
CA ALA A 43 -32.83 6.14 -1.36
C ALA A 43 -31.69 5.15 -1.65
N ILE A 44 -31.92 3.85 -1.41
CA ILE A 44 -30.96 2.79 -1.73
C ILE A 44 -30.74 2.73 -3.25
N SER A 45 -31.81 2.78 -4.06
CA SER A 45 -31.69 2.78 -5.52
C SER A 45 -30.89 3.98 -6.04
N ALA A 46 -31.09 5.17 -5.47
CA ALA A 46 -30.32 6.36 -5.83
C ALA A 46 -28.83 6.21 -5.46
N GLN A 47 -28.52 5.63 -4.30
CA GLN A 47 -27.15 5.33 -3.91
C GLN A 47 -26.50 4.27 -4.81
N VAL A 48 -27.21 3.20 -5.14
CA VAL A 48 -26.72 2.15 -6.04
C VAL A 48 -26.46 2.72 -7.44
N ALA A 49 -27.36 3.57 -7.95
CA ALA A 49 -27.17 4.25 -9.22
C ALA A 49 -25.96 5.20 -9.21
N ALA A 50 -25.74 5.93 -8.11
CA ALA A 50 -24.56 6.78 -7.94
C ALA A 50 -23.26 5.96 -7.91
N ILE A 51 -23.24 4.83 -7.20
CA ILE A 51 -22.09 3.90 -7.17
C ILE A 51 -21.84 3.31 -8.56
N ALA A 52 -22.89 2.88 -9.26
CA ALA A 52 -22.79 2.34 -10.61
C ALA A 52 -22.23 3.37 -11.60
N HIS A 53 -22.71 4.61 -11.52
CA HIS A 53 -22.19 5.71 -12.33
C HIS A 53 -20.73 6.01 -12.02
N GLU A 54 -20.32 5.98 -10.75
CA GLU A 54 -18.92 6.17 -10.34
C GLU A 54 -18.02 5.02 -10.84
N LEU A 55 -18.51 3.77 -10.80
CA LEU A 55 -17.81 2.61 -11.37
C LEU A 55 -17.69 2.70 -12.90
N ASP A 56 -18.73 3.09 -13.63
CA ASP A 56 -18.64 3.24 -15.09
C ASP A 56 -17.73 4.42 -15.47
N ALA A 57 -17.74 5.52 -14.70
CA ALA A 57 -16.76 6.59 -14.87
C ALA A 57 -15.32 6.08 -14.71
N THR A 58 -15.03 5.18 -13.77
CA THR A 58 -13.69 4.58 -13.63
C THR A 58 -13.26 3.73 -14.83
N ARG A 59 -14.21 3.02 -15.47
CA ARG A 59 -13.93 2.25 -16.69
C ARG A 59 -13.70 3.12 -17.92
N LEU A 60 -14.26 4.33 -17.91
CA LEU A 60 -14.14 5.29 -19.02
C LEU A 60 -12.88 6.15 -18.92
N VAL A 61 -12.19 6.21 -17.77
CA VAL A 61 -10.93 6.97 -17.63
C VAL A 61 -9.91 6.65 -18.74
N PRO A 62 -9.64 5.39 -19.14
CA PRO A 62 -8.76 5.10 -20.27
C PRO A 62 -9.30 5.59 -21.62
N HIS A 63 -10.63 5.64 -21.77
CA HIS A 63 -11.31 6.05 -23.00
C HIS A 63 -11.32 7.57 -23.17
N CYS A 64 -11.63 8.34 -22.12
CA CYS A 64 -11.55 9.80 -22.12
C CYS A 64 -10.11 10.31 -22.33
N VAL A 65 -9.12 9.49 -22.01
CA VAL A 65 -7.70 9.79 -22.15
C VAL A 65 -7.18 9.50 -23.57
N SER A 66 -7.80 8.54 -24.27
CA SER A 66 -7.41 8.17 -25.64
C SER A 66 -8.22 8.91 -26.70
N ALA A 67 -9.50 9.18 -26.44
CA ALA A 67 -10.29 10.10 -27.22
C ALA A 67 -9.83 11.51 -26.83
N GLY A 68 -9.00 12.13 -27.67
CA GLY A 68 -8.58 13.51 -27.51
C GLY A 68 -9.81 14.42 -27.41
N ASP A 69 -10.31 14.60 -26.19
CA ASP A 69 -11.24 15.66 -25.86
C ASP A 69 -10.50 16.95 -26.20
N GLY A 70 -11.11 17.85 -26.99
CA GLY A 70 -10.45 18.92 -27.75
C GLY A 70 -9.56 19.91 -26.97
N THR A 71 -9.39 19.71 -25.67
CA THR A 71 -8.37 20.32 -24.82
C THR A 71 -7.09 19.46 -24.86
N GLY A 72 -6.26 19.65 -25.90
CA GLY A 72 -5.08 18.86 -26.25
C GLY A 72 -3.99 18.67 -25.18
N THR A 73 -4.31 17.97 -24.10
CA THR A 73 -3.36 17.56 -23.05
C THR A 73 -2.96 16.11 -23.33
N THR A 74 -1.90 15.94 -24.11
CA THR A 74 -1.29 14.62 -24.33
C THR A 74 -0.73 14.12 -23.00
N LEU A 75 -1.29 13.02 -22.48
CA LEU A 75 -0.74 12.42 -21.26
C LEU A 75 0.67 11.86 -21.52
N PRO A 76 1.58 11.90 -20.52
CA PRO A 76 2.88 11.25 -20.63
C PRO A 76 2.75 9.75 -20.89
N SER A 77 3.68 9.18 -21.66
CA SER A 77 3.69 7.75 -22.01
C SER A 77 3.70 6.83 -20.78
N GLU A 78 4.42 7.20 -19.71
CA GLU A 78 4.41 6.45 -18.45
C GLU A 78 3.03 6.41 -17.81
N LEU A 79 2.26 7.51 -17.90
CA LEU A 79 0.92 7.58 -17.35
C LEU A 79 -0.03 6.73 -18.19
N LEU A 80 0.03 6.88 -19.52
CA LEU A 80 -0.75 6.05 -20.44
C LEU A 80 -0.49 4.56 -20.22
N LEU A 81 0.78 4.18 -20.06
CA LEU A 81 1.17 2.81 -19.73
C LEU A 81 0.59 2.35 -18.40
N PHE A 82 0.48 3.22 -17.38
CA PHE A 82 -0.09 2.84 -16.09
C PHE A 82 -1.62 2.75 -16.07
N LEU A 83 -2.27 3.56 -16.90
CA LEU A 83 -3.73 3.61 -16.99
C LEU A 83 -4.31 2.56 -17.94
N SER A 84 -3.49 2.03 -18.84
CA SER A 84 -3.93 0.99 -19.76
C SER A 84 -4.23 -0.33 -19.02
N PRO A 85 -5.28 -1.06 -19.43
CA PRO A 85 -5.51 -2.42 -18.95
C PRO A 85 -4.35 -3.34 -19.36
N HIS A 86 -3.87 -4.18 -18.45
CA HIS A 86 -2.80 -5.15 -18.73
C HIS A 86 -3.35 -6.57 -18.69
N ALA A 87 -3.01 -7.41 -19.65
CA ALA A 87 -3.40 -8.82 -19.61
C ALA A 87 -2.83 -9.50 -18.36
N LEU A 88 -3.63 -10.37 -17.73
CA LEU A 88 -3.19 -11.15 -16.59
C LEU A 88 -2.15 -12.19 -17.05
N PRO A 89 -1.01 -12.34 -16.34
CA PRO A 89 0.08 -13.23 -16.76
C PRO A 89 -0.32 -14.70 -16.93
N LEU A 90 -1.31 -15.16 -16.19
CA LEU A 90 -1.78 -16.55 -16.17
C LEU A 90 -3.11 -16.74 -16.93
N GLY A 91 -3.51 -15.74 -17.73
CA GLY A 91 -4.80 -15.75 -18.42
C GLY A 91 -5.97 -15.40 -17.51
N ARG A 92 -7.14 -15.99 -17.78
CA ARG A 92 -8.39 -15.66 -17.08
C ARG A 92 -8.34 -16.11 -15.62
N ASP A 93 -8.58 -15.19 -14.69
CA ASP A 93 -8.74 -15.53 -13.27
C ASP A 93 -10.00 -16.38 -13.08
N ALA A 94 -9.87 -17.54 -12.44
CA ALA A 94 -10.98 -18.45 -12.18
C ALA A 94 -11.99 -17.89 -11.17
N ARG A 95 -11.57 -16.99 -10.27
CA ARG A 95 -12.45 -16.42 -9.23
C ARG A 95 -13.25 -15.23 -9.73
N MET A 96 -12.60 -14.24 -10.32
CA MET A 96 -13.27 -13.01 -10.79
C MET A 96 -13.66 -13.08 -12.27
N GLY A 97 -13.15 -14.04 -13.04
CA GLY A 97 -13.44 -14.20 -14.46
C GLY A 97 -12.78 -13.13 -15.36
N HIS A 98 -11.95 -12.24 -14.80
CA HIS A 98 -11.25 -11.19 -15.54
C HIS A 98 -10.04 -11.74 -16.29
N THR A 99 -9.72 -11.13 -17.43
CA THR A 99 -8.54 -11.43 -18.25
C THR A 99 -7.49 -10.34 -18.20
N HIS A 100 -7.85 -9.16 -17.71
CA HIS A 100 -6.99 -7.99 -17.62
C HIS A 100 -7.05 -7.40 -16.21
N MET A 101 -5.92 -6.89 -15.74
CA MET A 101 -5.82 -6.09 -14.53
C MET A 101 -6.18 -4.64 -14.85
N PRO A 102 -7.17 -4.04 -14.15
CA PRO A 102 -7.45 -2.62 -14.26
C PRO A 102 -6.33 -1.79 -13.63
N THR A 103 -6.26 -0.50 -13.99
CA THR A 103 -5.35 0.43 -13.32
C THR A 103 -5.67 0.53 -11.83
N SER A 104 -4.64 0.62 -10.99
CA SER A 104 -4.80 0.80 -9.55
C SER A 104 -5.06 2.26 -9.17
N VAL A 105 -4.82 3.21 -10.08
CA VAL A 105 -4.95 4.64 -9.80
C VAL A 105 -6.39 4.99 -9.40
N ALA A 106 -6.56 5.63 -8.25
CA ALA A 106 -7.89 5.93 -7.73
C ALA A 106 -8.64 6.97 -8.56
N HIS A 107 -9.98 6.88 -8.54
CA HIS A 107 -10.86 7.81 -9.23
C HIS A 107 -10.63 9.28 -8.83
N ALA A 108 -10.27 9.52 -7.57
CA ALA A 108 -9.94 10.84 -7.05
C ALA A 108 -8.84 11.56 -7.84
N CYS A 109 -7.94 10.81 -8.50
CA CYS A 109 -6.91 11.37 -9.37
C CYS A 109 -7.46 12.03 -10.65
N PHE A 110 -8.66 11.65 -11.08
CA PHE A 110 -9.32 12.14 -12.31
C PHE A 110 -10.47 13.11 -12.01
N ARG A 111 -10.85 13.25 -10.73
CA ARG A 111 -12.02 14.03 -10.30
C ARG A 111 -11.96 15.50 -10.69
N SER A 112 -10.78 16.08 -10.84
CA SER A 112 -10.63 17.47 -11.26
C SER A 112 -9.50 17.67 -12.27
N PRO A 113 -9.62 18.68 -13.17
CA PRO A 113 -8.57 19.00 -14.13
C PRO A 113 -7.23 19.33 -13.46
N SER A 114 -7.26 19.98 -12.29
CA SER A 114 -6.04 20.31 -11.54
C SER A 114 -5.32 19.08 -10.99
N THR A 115 -6.06 18.07 -10.51
CA THR A 115 -5.48 16.83 -9.99
C THR A 115 -4.95 15.98 -11.13
N LEU A 116 -5.66 15.93 -12.26
CA LEU A 116 -5.19 15.27 -13.48
C LEU A 116 -3.90 15.91 -14.02
N ALA A 117 -3.81 17.24 -14.03
CA ALA A 117 -2.59 17.94 -14.43
C ALA A 117 -1.41 17.66 -13.48
N LEU A 118 -1.65 17.60 -12.17
CA LEU A 118 -0.63 17.18 -11.19
C LEU A 118 -0.19 15.72 -11.40
N LEU A 119 -1.12 14.82 -11.73
CA LEU A 119 -0.84 13.42 -12.01
C LEU A 119 0.00 13.28 -13.30
N ALA A 120 -0.34 14.03 -14.34
CA ALA A 120 0.44 14.11 -15.57
C ALA A 120 1.86 14.61 -15.25
N ALA A 121 2.02 15.70 -14.51
CA ALA A 121 3.33 16.20 -14.09
C ALA A 121 4.12 15.19 -13.25
N PHE A 122 3.45 14.43 -12.37
CA PHE A 122 4.07 13.37 -11.57
C PHE A 122 4.61 12.22 -12.45
N ALA A 123 3.89 11.91 -13.53
CA ALA A 123 4.25 10.88 -14.50
C ALA A 123 5.23 11.36 -15.59
N THR A 124 5.60 12.64 -15.60
CA THR A 124 6.71 13.13 -16.44
C THR A 124 8.04 12.69 -15.81
N TYR A 125 8.60 11.60 -16.35
CA TYR A 125 9.97 11.16 -16.08
C TYR A 125 10.77 10.86 -17.35
N ALA A 126 12.08 10.64 -17.16
CA ALA A 126 12.76 9.53 -17.82
C ALA A 126 12.78 8.24 -16.96
N PRO A 127 12.32 7.07 -17.46
CA PRO A 127 12.54 5.78 -16.82
C PRO A 127 14.01 5.49 -16.56
N HIS A 128 14.33 4.81 -15.46
CA HIS A 128 15.70 4.51 -15.01
C HIS A 128 16.58 5.72 -14.70
N ALA A 129 16.06 6.94 -14.80
CA ALA A 129 16.76 8.13 -14.34
C ALA A 129 16.75 8.23 -12.81
N ALA A 130 17.60 9.08 -12.27
CA ALA A 130 17.61 9.42 -10.86
C ALA A 130 16.32 10.15 -10.44
N CYS A 131 15.74 9.77 -9.30
CA CYS A 131 14.61 10.49 -8.70
C CYS A 131 14.96 11.96 -8.47
N PRO A 132 14.09 12.93 -8.80
CA PRO A 132 14.27 14.31 -8.35
C PRO A 132 14.28 14.37 -6.82
N ARG A 133 15.26 15.07 -6.22
CA ARG A 133 15.44 15.13 -4.76
C ARG A 133 14.29 15.82 -4.03
N ASP A 134 13.77 16.90 -4.60
CA ASP A 134 12.76 17.76 -3.95
C ASP A 134 11.36 17.54 -4.56
N ALA A 135 10.96 16.28 -4.75
CA ALA A 135 9.72 15.92 -5.41
C ALA A 135 8.50 16.08 -4.48
N THR A 136 7.87 17.26 -4.47
CA THR A 136 6.63 17.53 -3.70
C THR A 136 5.35 17.02 -4.38
N LEU A 137 5.44 16.54 -5.63
CA LEU A 137 4.30 16.12 -6.44
C LEU A 137 3.49 14.99 -5.79
N ALA A 138 4.15 13.98 -5.23
CA ALA A 138 3.47 12.84 -4.57
C ALA A 138 2.60 13.32 -3.41
N HIS A 139 3.18 14.12 -2.50
CA HIS A 139 2.47 14.66 -1.35
C HIS A 139 1.26 15.51 -1.76
N ARG A 140 1.40 16.32 -2.82
CA ARG A 140 0.28 17.14 -3.35
C ARG A 140 -0.84 16.31 -3.96
N LEU A 141 -0.55 15.14 -4.52
CA LEU A 141 -1.57 14.23 -5.01
C LEU A 141 -2.26 13.49 -3.87
N VAL A 142 -1.48 12.99 -2.89
CA VAL A 142 -2.03 12.33 -1.70
C VAL A 142 -2.93 13.27 -0.90
N SER A 143 -2.57 14.54 -0.75
CA SER A 143 -3.44 15.54 -0.09
C SER A 143 -4.74 15.86 -0.86
N LYS A 144 -4.85 15.38 -2.11
CA LYS A 144 -6.07 15.40 -2.94
C LYS A 144 -6.76 14.03 -2.99
N ALA A 145 -6.41 13.12 -2.08
CA ALA A 145 -6.89 11.73 -2.03
C ALA A 145 -6.58 10.91 -3.29
N CYS A 146 -5.60 11.34 -4.10
CA CYS A 146 -5.13 10.58 -5.25
C CYS A 146 -4.10 9.55 -4.79
N GLU A 147 -4.58 8.37 -4.39
CA GLU A 147 -3.79 7.21 -3.96
C GLU A 147 -4.56 5.92 -4.31
N PRO A 148 -3.95 4.87 -4.87
CA PRO A 148 -2.51 4.71 -5.06
C PRO A 148 -1.94 5.45 -6.27
N LEU A 149 -0.79 6.07 -6.06
CA LEU A 149 -0.05 6.70 -7.15
C LEU A 149 0.59 5.65 -8.08
N PRO A 150 0.71 5.94 -9.40
CA PRO A 150 1.52 5.16 -10.30
C PRO A 150 2.93 4.96 -9.75
N ARG A 151 3.39 3.71 -9.71
CA ARG A 151 4.75 3.41 -9.26
C ARG A 151 5.74 3.90 -10.32
N ARG A 152 6.51 4.93 -9.97
CA ARG A 152 7.50 5.48 -10.90
C ARG A 152 8.69 4.52 -11.04
N ARG A 153 9.27 4.46 -12.24
CA ARG A 153 10.45 3.64 -12.58
C ARG A 153 11.78 4.40 -12.48
N TYR A 154 11.85 5.40 -11.60
CA TYR A 154 13.12 6.08 -11.29
C TYR A 154 13.97 5.23 -10.35
N LEU A 155 15.27 5.53 -10.35
CA LEU A 155 16.23 5.00 -9.40
C LEU A 155 16.38 5.99 -8.24
N SER A 156 16.33 5.48 -7.01
CA SER A 156 16.69 6.27 -5.82
C SER A 156 18.08 6.86 -6.00
N GLN A 157 18.23 8.13 -5.66
CA GLN A 157 19.57 8.73 -5.66
C GLN A 157 20.41 8.12 -4.53
N GLY A 158 21.69 7.93 -4.81
CA GLY A 158 22.68 7.62 -3.78
C GLY A 158 23.07 8.88 -2.99
N PRO A 159 23.69 8.68 -1.81
CA PRO A 159 23.97 9.71 -0.79
C PRO A 159 24.38 11.09 -1.34
N ARG A 160 23.71 12.16 -0.87
CA ARG A 160 24.13 13.57 -1.16
C ARG A 160 25.59 13.85 -0.78
N ALA A 161 26.05 13.22 0.28
CA ALA A 161 27.39 13.34 0.86
C ALA A 161 27.73 12.02 1.55
N ALA A 162 29.01 11.80 1.87
CA ALA A 162 29.43 10.65 2.66
C ALA A 162 28.63 10.62 3.98
N LEU A 163 27.72 9.65 4.09
CA LEU A 163 26.91 9.47 5.29
C LEU A 163 27.77 8.80 6.34
N SER A 164 28.14 9.55 7.38
CA SER A 164 28.97 9.00 8.46
C SER A 164 28.21 7.90 9.20
N ALA A 165 28.78 6.70 9.22
CA ALA A 165 28.22 5.55 9.94
C ALA A 165 27.93 5.85 11.42
N SER A 166 28.76 6.71 12.05
CA SER A 166 28.57 7.12 13.46
C SER A 166 27.29 7.93 13.66
N ASN A 167 27.00 8.89 12.78
CA ASN A 167 25.83 9.77 12.90
C ASN A 167 24.52 9.05 12.54
N MET A 168 24.60 8.02 11.71
CA MET A 168 23.45 7.24 11.25
C MET A 168 23.09 6.09 12.20
N GLY A 169 23.86 5.86 13.26
CA GLY A 169 23.57 4.84 14.27
C GLY A 169 23.96 3.42 13.85
N VAL A 170 25.02 3.27 13.04
CA VAL A 170 25.54 1.94 12.71
C VAL A 170 26.19 1.31 13.94
N ASP A 171 25.74 0.10 14.29
CA ASP A 171 26.35 -0.71 15.34
C ASP A 171 26.57 -2.12 14.79
N GLY A 172 27.83 -2.42 14.47
CA GLY A 172 28.22 -3.74 13.93
C GLY A 172 28.29 -4.85 14.97
N ARG A 173 28.24 -4.52 16.27
CA ARG A 173 28.32 -5.51 17.36
C ARG A 173 26.94 -5.95 17.85
N ARG A 174 25.92 -5.12 17.64
CA ARG A 174 24.53 -5.41 18.01
C ARG A 174 24.05 -6.71 17.35
N TRP A 175 23.38 -7.57 18.12
CA TRP A 175 22.82 -8.87 17.71
C TRP A 175 23.83 -9.96 17.35
N VAL A 176 25.13 -9.68 17.44
CA VAL A 176 26.21 -10.66 17.22
C VAL A 176 26.83 -11.08 18.55
N ARG A 177 26.96 -10.13 19.48
CA ARG A 177 27.41 -10.40 20.84
C ARG A 177 26.37 -9.90 21.82
N SER A 178 26.05 -10.76 22.77
CA SER A 178 25.18 -10.43 23.88
C SER A 178 25.87 -9.39 24.77
N ARG A 179 25.11 -8.38 25.18
CA ARG A 179 25.46 -7.50 26.29
C ARG A 179 24.87 -7.97 27.61
N HIS A 180 23.80 -8.77 27.54
CA HIS A 180 23.05 -9.31 28.67
C HIS A 180 22.56 -10.73 28.34
N ASP A 181 22.51 -11.61 29.33
CA ASP A 181 22.22 -13.04 29.17
C ASP A 181 20.83 -13.37 28.57
N HIS A 182 19.97 -12.37 28.40
CA HIS A 182 18.61 -12.52 27.87
C HIS A 182 18.44 -11.95 26.44
N GLU A 183 19.52 -11.47 25.82
CA GLU A 183 19.48 -10.98 24.44
C GLU A 183 19.51 -12.14 23.44
N PHE A 184 18.49 -12.23 22.57
CA PHE A 184 18.52 -13.12 21.43
C PHE A 184 19.48 -12.60 20.36
N LEU A 185 20.47 -13.41 19.99
CA LEU A 185 21.37 -13.11 18.89
C LEU A 185 20.78 -13.61 17.56
N VAL A 186 21.30 -13.09 16.45
CA VAL A 186 20.86 -13.51 15.11
C VAL A 186 20.95 -15.03 14.95
N ASP A 187 22.05 -15.62 15.43
CA ASP A 187 22.26 -17.06 15.28
C ASP A 187 21.34 -17.88 16.20
N ASP A 188 20.84 -17.32 17.31
CA ASP A 188 19.80 -17.95 18.14
C ASP A 188 18.46 -17.97 17.41
N VAL A 189 18.06 -16.82 16.85
CA VAL A 189 16.80 -16.68 16.10
C VAL A 189 16.77 -17.63 14.89
N LEU A 190 17.86 -17.70 14.13
CA LEU A 190 17.96 -18.58 12.96
C LEU A 190 17.93 -20.06 13.35
N ARG A 191 18.54 -20.43 14.47
CA ARG A 191 18.50 -21.80 15.00
C ARG A 191 17.09 -22.19 15.42
N LEU A 192 16.39 -21.31 16.14
CA LEU A 192 15.01 -21.56 16.57
C LEU A 192 14.08 -21.78 15.38
N ALA A 193 14.29 -21.05 14.28
CA ALA A 193 13.52 -21.24 13.06
C ALA A 193 13.94 -22.44 12.22
N ALA A 194 15.02 -23.15 12.57
CA ALA A 194 15.54 -24.30 11.84
C ALA A 194 15.71 -24.04 10.31
N GLY A 195 16.27 -22.86 9.96
CA GLY A 195 16.53 -22.49 8.56
C GLY A 195 15.30 -22.08 7.74
N LYS A 196 14.14 -21.88 8.38
CA LYS A 196 12.89 -21.52 7.68
C LYS A 196 12.76 -20.03 7.36
N ILE A 197 13.62 -19.17 7.92
CA ILE A 197 13.58 -17.73 7.66
C ILE A 197 14.34 -17.43 6.37
N ARG A 198 13.62 -16.96 5.36
CA ARG A 198 14.14 -16.51 4.06
C ARG A 198 13.98 -15.00 3.91
N THR A 199 12.82 -14.49 4.32
CA THR A 199 12.48 -13.07 4.29
C THR A 199 11.99 -12.61 5.66
N GLY A 200 12.27 -11.35 6.00
CA GLY A 200 11.73 -10.74 7.21
C GLY A 200 11.49 -9.25 7.06
N LEU A 201 10.76 -8.70 8.04
CA LEU A 201 10.46 -7.28 8.16
C LEU A 201 11.11 -6.74 9.44
N ASP A 202 11.85 -5.64 9.32
CA ASP A 202 12.43 -4.89 10.43
C ASP A 202 11.67 -3.56 10.57
N VAL A 203 10.74 -3.51 11.52
CA VAL A 203 9.90 -2.34 11.79
C VAL A 203 10.69 -1.33 12.60
N SER A 204 10.76 -0.11 12.09
CA SER A 204 11.56 1.00 12.62
C SER A 204 13.02 0.64 12.88
N GLY A 205 13.65 -0.11 11.97
CA GLY A 205 15.02 -0.61 12.12
C GLY A 205 16.13 0.43 12.05
N GLY A 206 15.79 1.70 11.79
CA GLY A 206 16.74 2.82 11.75
C GLY A 206 17.84 2.61 10.72
N ALA A 207 19.08 2.46 11.19
CA ALA A 207 20.25 2.18 10.35
C ALA A 207 20.23 0.81 9.65
N ALA A 208 19.20 -0.02 9.87
CA ALA A 208 19.08 -1.39 9.38
C ALA A 208 20.21 -2.30 9.88
N ASN A 209 20.59 -2.17 11.16
CA ASN A 209 21.66 -2.99 11.74
C ASN A 209 21.24 -4.46 11.83
N PHE A 210 19.99 -4.74 12.23
CA PHE A 210 19.46 -6.10 12.27
C PHE A 210 19.46 -6.74 10.87
N ALA A 211 18.91 -6.05 9.88
CA ALA A 211 18.96 -6.47 8.48
C ALA A 211 20.39 -6.75 7.99
N ALA A 212 21.36 -5.91 8.34
CA ALA A 212 22.76 -6.11 7.98
C ALA A 212 23.34 -7.40 8.55
N ARG A 213 22.98 -7.77 9.79
CA ARG A 213 23.45 -9.02 10.43
C ARG A 213 22.75 -10.25 9.85
N MET A 214 21.46 -10.15 9.56
CA MET A 214 20.68 -11.22 8.91
C MET A 214 21.18 -11.51 7.49
N ARG A 215 21.54 -10.47 6.72
CA ARG A 215 22.10 -10.60 5.37
C ARG A 215 23.37 -11.45 5.33
N GLU A 216 24.24 -11.34 6.34
CA GLU A 216 25.46 -12.15 6.43
C GLU A 216 25.18 -13.66 6.52
N ARG A 217 23.96 -14.04 6.92
CA ARG A 217 23.48 -15.43 6.95
C ARG A 217 22.53 -15.75 5.79
N GLY A 218 22.50 -14.91 4.74
CA GLY A 218 21.68 -15.13 3.55
C GLY A 218 20.19 -14.82 3.72
N VAL A 219 19.78 -14.15 4.79
CA VAL A 219 18.39 -13.74 5.00
C VAL A 219 18.15 -12.32 4.50
N THR A 220 17.09 -12.13 3.73
CA THR A 220 16.68 -10.82 3.21
C THR A 220 15.72 -10.14 4.17
N ILE A 221 16.08 -8.97 4.67
CA ILE A 221 15.22 -8.20 5.58
C ILE A 221 14.85 -6.86 4.95
N PHE A 222 13.56 -6.59 4.86
CA PHE A 222 13.00 -5.30 4.46
C PHE A 222 12.88 -4.43 5.70
N THR A 223 13.49 -3.25 5.71
CA THR A 223 13.53 -2.37 6.89
C THR A 223 12.64 -1.17 6.68
N THR A 224 11.61 -0.98 7.50
CA THR A 224 10.84 0.26 7.46
C THR A 224 11.66 1.40 8.06
N VAL A 225 11.74 2.51 7.35
CA VAL A 225 12.52 3.68 7.74
C VAL A 225 11.71 4.96 7.55
N LEU A 226 12.06 5.97 8.32
CA LEU A 226 11.58 7.34 8.17
C LEU A 226 12.77 8.25 7.93
N ASP A 227 12.63 9.17 6.98
CA ASP A 227 13.62 10.20 6.71
C ASP A 227 13.32 11.41 7.61
N ASN A 228 14.33 11.85 8.37
CA ASN A 228 14.24 13.05 9.21
C ASN A 228 15.38 14.02 8.85
N ALA A 229 15.30 15.27 9.33
CA ALA A 229 16.31 16.28 9.08
C ALA A 229 17.73 15.77 9.43
N GLY A 230 18.63 15.77 8.43
CA GLY A 230 20.01 15.29 8.56
C GLY A 230 20.19 13.77 8.60
N LYS A 231 19.10 12.99 8.55
CA LYS A 231 19.12 11.52 8.56
C LYS A 231 18.24 10.96 7.43
N PRO A 232 18.73 10.96 6.18
CA PRO A 232 18.05 10.32 5.05
C PRO A 232 18.22 8.80 5.17
N MET A 233 17.41 8.18 6.03
CA MET A 233 17.55 6.77 6.37
C MET A 233 17.27 5.84 5.20
N ASN A 234 16.33 6.20 4.32
CA ASN A 234 16.04 5.45 3.12
C ASN A 234 17.28 5.32 2.22
N GLU A 235 17.91 6.45 1.91
CA GLU A 235 19.13 6.52 1.11
C GLU A 235 20.30 5.80 1.79
N PHE A 236 20.45 5.97 3.10
CA PHE A 236 21.51 5.33 3.87
C PHE A 236 21.42 3.81 3.87
N VAL A 237 20.23 3.27 4.13
CA VAL A 237 20.00 1.82 4.17
C VAL A 237 20.16 1.22 2.77
N ALA A 238 19.66 1.89 1.73
CA ALA A 238 19.90 1.47 0.34
C ALA A 238 21.40 1.46 -0.01
N ALA A 239 22.15 2.49 0.40
CA ALA A 239 23.60 2.58 0.16
C ALA A 239 24.40 1.46 0.86
N ARG A 240 23.84 0.85 1.91
CA ARG A 240 24.42 -0.34 2.56
C ARG A 240 24.16 -1.64 1.79
N GLY A 241 23.41 -1.61 0.68
CA GLY A 241 22.95 -2.79 -0.05
C GLY A 241 21.91 -3.57 0.74
N LEU A 242 21.00 -2.86 1.41
CA LEU A 242 19.87 -3.40 2.17
C LEU A 242 18.57 -2.83 1.58
N PHE A 243 17.43 -3.35 2.02
CA PHE A 243 16.11 -3.03 1.44
C PHE A 243 15.30 -2.10 2.33
N PRO A 244 15.37 -0.77 2.17
CA PRO A 244 14.51 0.15 2.90
C PRO A 244 13.09 0.15 2.35
N LEU A 245 12.13 0.36 3.26
CA LEU A 245 10.76 0.73 2.97
C LEU A 245 10.50 2.09 3.62
N LEU A 246 10.43 3.16 2.82
CA LEU A 246 10.04 4.47 3.34
C LEU A 246 8.53 4.44 3.64
N LEU A 247 8.18 4.05 4.86
CA LEU A 247 6.81 3.85 5.32
C LEU A 247 6.65 4.45 6.71
N SER A 248 5.63 5.29 6.89
CA SER A 248 5.14 5.67 8.21
C SER A 248 4.05 4.71 8.67
N PRO A 249 3.75 4.65 9.98
CA PRO A 249 2.64 3.83 10.51
C PRO A 249 1.28 4.15 9.88
N ALA A 250 1.11 5.32 9.28
CA ALA A 250 -0.12 5.72 8.58
C ALA A 250 -0.25 5.15 7.17
N HIS A 251 0.81 4.59 6.59
CA HIS A 251 0.75 3.99 5.26
C HIS A 251 0.19 2.56 5.32
N ARG A 252 -0.62 2.21 4.32
CA ARG A 252 -1.06 0.83 4.13
C ARG A 252 0.16 -0.05 3.84
N PHE A 253 0.28 -1.16 4.55
CA PHE A 253 1.37 -2.11 4.36
C PHE A 253 1.29 -2.75 2.96
N PRO A 254 2.35 -2.66 2.12
CA PRO A 254 2.27 -3.02 0.70
C PRO A 254 2.47 -4.52 0.41
N PHE A 255 2.40 -5.37 1.43
CA PHE A 255 2.56 -6.82 1.30
C PHE A 255 1.31 -7.54 1.78
N TYR A 256 1.04 -8.70 1.19
CA TYR A 256 0.00 -9.60 1.65
C TYR A 256 0.42 -10.30 2.95
N ASP A 257 -0.56 -10.88 3.63
CA ASP A 257 -0.32 -11.72 4.79
C ASP A 257 0.55 -12.93 4.43
N GLY A 258 1.41 -13.35 5.36
CA GLY A 258 2.28 -14.52 5.20
C GLY A 258 3.50 -14.32 4.29
N VAL A 259 3.81 -13.09 3.87
CA VAL A 259 4.99 -12.80 3.03
C VAL A 259 6.32 -12.89 3.80
N PHE A 260 6.32 -12.61 5.11
CA PHE A 260 7.52 -12.56 5.94
C PHE A 260 7.55 -13.73 6.92
N ASP A 261 8.69 -14.41 7.01
CA ASP A 261 8.91 -15.51 7.96
C ASP A 261 9.28 -14.99 9.36
N LEU A 262 9.73 -13.73 9.46
CA LEU A 262 10.15 -13.07 10.69
C LEU A 262 9.75 -11.59 10.69
N VAL A 263 9.29 -11.10 11.83
CA VAL A 263 9.13 -9.67 12.09
C VAL A 263 9.95 -9.28 13.31
N HIS A 264 10.88 -8.35 13.12
CA HIS A 264 11.59 -7.66 14.19
C HIS A 264 10.98 -6.28 14.37
N VAL A 265 10.78 -5.85 15.62
CA VAL A 265 10.22 -4.53 15.94
C VAL A 265 11.25 -3.78 16.78
N GLY A 266 11.81 -2.72 16.22
CA GLY A 266 12.76 -1.85 16.91
C GLY A 266 12.10 -1.13 18.08
N ALA A 267 12.89 -0.79 19.10
CA ALA A 267 12.40 -0.14 20.32
C ALA A 267 11.64 1.18 20.07
N THR A 268 11.98 1.91 19.00
CA THR A 268 11.32 3.18 18.64
C THR A 268 10.00 2.99 17.91
N ALA A 269 9.67 1.79 17.42
CA ALA A 269 8.45 1.54 16.65
C ALA A 269 7.17 1.83 17.46
N LEU A 270 7.18 1.53 18.76
CA LEU A 270 6.02 1.71 19.63
C LEU A 270 5.94 3.10 20.27
N ALA A 271 7.02 3.89 20.21
CA ALA A 271 7.04 5.24 20.78
C ALA A 271 6.23 6.25 19.94
N GLU A 272 6.02 5.97 18.65
CA GLU A 272 5.28 6.87 17.75
C GLU A 272 3.76 6.86 17.97
N GLY A 273 3.20 5.86 18.64
CA GLY A 273 1.77 5.77 18.91
C GLY A 273 1.26 6.60 20.09
N GLY A 274 2.16 7.18 20.90
CA GLY A 274 1.78 7.78 22.20
C GLY A 274 2.19 9.23 22.42
N SER A 275 2.99 9.85 21.54
CA SER A 275 3.36 11.25 21.73
C SER A 275 2.29 12.16 21.15
N SER A 276 1.45 12.71 22.03
CA SER A 276 0.49 13.78 21.76
C SER A 276 1.18 14.98 21.11
N VAL A 277 1.19 15.01 19.77
CA VAL A 277 1.42 16.23 18.99
C VAL A 277 0.05 16.88 18.74
N LEU A 278 -0.53 17.39 19.82
CA LEU A 278 -1.56 18.42 19.81
C LEU A 278 -1.08 19.48 20.78
N GLY A 279 -0.30 20.42 20.24
CA GLY A 279 -0.14 21.76 20.81
C GLY A 279 -1.16 22.68 20.18
#